data_AF-A0A2A4REC6-F1
#
_entry.id   AF-A0A2A4REC6-F1
#
_cell.length_a   1.000
_cell.length_b   1.000
_cell.length_c   1.000
_cell.angle_alpha   90.00
_cell.angle_beta   90.00
_cell.angle_gamma   90.00
#
_symmetry.space_group_name_H-M   'P 1'
#
loop_
_entity.id
_entity.type
_entity.pdbx_description
1 polymer ?
#
loop_
_entity_poly.entity_id
_entity_poly.type
_entity_poly.pdbx_seq_one_letter_code
_entity_poly.pdbx_strand_id
1 'polypeptide(L)'
;MNSILGEENLENALHLQADILYSVYLENNQNGDFEIVKLPNQVQVAPVLDFQFMDVDKDGIDEIISIGNLYNTEVETVRYDASYGNIMKFENGVFEYIPVQETGFSVRGDAKSSKILTKKNGKKLLMVTRNDNSISTFELD
;
A
#
# COMPACT_ATOMS: atom_id res chain seq x y z
N MET A 1 17.21 29.98 11.17
CA MET A 1 17.27 28.88 12.17
C MET A 1 18.42 29.11 13.13
N ASN A 2 19.68 29.22 12.67
CA ASN A 2 20.85 29.51 13.51
C ASN A 2 20.71 30.78 14.37
N SER A 3 20.10 31.85 13.84
CA SER A 3 19.86 33.10 14.59
C SER A 3 18.76 33.02 15.66
N ILE A 4 17.93 31.97 15.64
CA ILE A 4 16.81 31.77 16.59
C ILE A 4 17.15 30.67 17.59
N LEU A 5 17.76 29.58 17.12
CA LEU A 5 18.06 28.39 17.92
C LEU A 5 19.52 28.32 18.39
N GLY A 6 20.46 28.99 17.70
CA GLY A 6 21.90 28.91 17.96
C GLY A 6 22.58 27.72 17.27
N GLU A 7 23.82 27.91 16.79
CA GLU A 7 24.58 26.86 16.10
C GLU A 7 24.92 25.70 17.03
N GLU A 8 25.40 25.98 18.23
CA GLU A 8 25.75 24.96 19.23
C GLU A 8 24.54 24.07 19.60
N ASN A 9 23.34 24.66 19.71
CA ASN A 9 22.14 23.90 20.01
C ASN A 9 21.68 23.04 18.82
N LEU A 10 21.91 23.50 17.58
CA LEU A 10 21.59 22.72 16.38
C LEU A 10 22.57 21.57 16.17
N GLU A 11 23.87 21.78 16.43
CA GLU A 11 24.88 20.70 16.36
C GLU A 11 24.62 19.61 17.41
N ASN A 12 24.25 19.99 18.63
CA ASN A 12 23.98 19.05 19.71
C ASN A 12 22.56 18.46 19.72
N ALA A 13 21.70 18.85 18.76
CA ALA A 13 20.34 18.35 18.67
C ALA A 13 20.29 16.87 18.24
N LEU A 14 19.16 16.22 18.50
CA LEU A 14 18.87 14.91 17.92
C LEU A 14 18.65 15.05 16.41
N HIS A 15 19.53 14.44 15.63
CA HIS A 15 19.40 14.35 14.17
C HIS A 15 18.90 12.96 13.79
N LEU A 16 17.73 12.91 13.16
CA LEU A 16 17.17 11.68 12.58
C LEU A 16 17.10 11.86 11.07
N GLN A 17 17.46 10.81 10.33
CA GLN A 17 17.40 10.77 8.87
C GLN A 17 16.52 9.61 8.42
N ALA A 18 15.80 9.83 7.32
CA ALA A 18 15.09 8.79 6.58
C ALA A 18 15.50 8.90 5.10
N ASP A 19 15.77 7.77 4.46
CA ASP A 19 16.26 7.73 3.07
C ASP A 19 15.16 7.44 2.06
N ILE A 20 14.22 6.55 2.40
CA ILE A 20 13.15 6.09 1.50
C ILE A 20 11.80 6.32 2.17
N LEU A 21 10.93 7.06 1.50
CA LEU A 21 9.56 7.35 1.93
C LEU A 21 8.50 6.67 1.04
N TYR A 22 8.92 5.99 -0.03
CA TYR A 22 8.04 5.21 -0.88
C TYR A 22 8.07 3.73 -0.47
N SER A 23 6.94 3.04 -0.63
CA SER A 23 6.82 1.59 -0.57
C SER A 23 7.68 0.93 -1.65
N VAL A 24 8.30 -0.19 -1.25
CA VAL A 24 9.20 -0.99 -2.08
C VAL A 24 8.85 -2.47 -1.95
N TYR A 25 9.11 -3.20 -3.01
CA TYR A 25 9.32 -4.64 -2.98
C TYR A 25 10.81 -4.91 -2.88
N LEU A 26 11.18 -5.87 -2.01
CA LEU A 26 12.55 -6.33 -1.85
C LEU A 26 12.66 -7.71 -2.46
N GLU A 27 13.29 -7.80 -3.63
CA GLU A 27 13.52 -9.07 -4.32
C GLU A 27 14.75 -9.75 -3.72
N ASN A 28 14.64 -11.01 -3.32
CA ASN A 28 15.77 -11.77 -2.78
C ASN A 28 16.56 -12.41 -3.93
N ASN A 29 17.81 -11.98 -4.11
CA ASN A 29 18.70 -12.47 -5.17
C ASN A 29 19.37 -13.83 -4.86
N GLN A 30 18.89 -14.55 -3.83
CA GLN A 30 19.34 -15.89 -3.39
C GLN A 30 20.81 -15.98 -2.92
N ASN A 31 21.52 -14.85 -2.90
CA ASN A 31 22.89 -14.71 -2.46
C ASN A 31 23.02 -13.94 -1.14
N GLY A 32 21.90 -13.54 -0.53
CA GLY A 32 21.85 -12.71 0.67
C GLY A 32 21.68 -11.22 0.39
N ASP A 33 21.67 -10.82 -0.88
CA ASP A 33 21.39 -9.44 -1.31
C ASP A 33 19.92 -9.26 -1.70
N PHE A 34 19.43 -8.02 -1.57
CA PHE A 34 18.09 -7.64 -1.98
C PHE A 34 18.13 -6.54 -3.03
N GLU A 35 17.32 -6.68 -4.08
CA GLU A 35 17.06 -5.62 -5.04
C GLU A 35 15.82 -4.82 -4.62
N ILE A 36 15.93 -3.49 -4.68
CA ILE A 36 14.83 -2.58 -4.34
C ILE A 36 14.05 -2.26 -5.60
N VAL A 37 12.80 -2.71 -5.66
CA VAL A 37 11.85 -2.35 -6.71
C VAL A 37 10.81 -1.39 -6.13
N LYS A 38 10.82 -0.14 -6.61
CA LYS A 38 9.84 0.87 -6.19
C LYS A 38 8.45 0.53 -6.73
N LEU A 39 7.41 0.65 -5.88
CA LEU A 39 6.02 0.48 -6.35
C LEU A 39 5.56 1.68 -7.22
N PRO A 40 4.58 1.51 -8.12
CA PRO A 40 4.04 2.60 -8.92
C PRO A 40 3.54 3.77 -8.07
N ASN A 41 3.69 5.00 -8.57
CA ASN A 41 3.20 6.19 -7.84
C ASN A 41 1.69 6.13 -7.60
N GLN A 42 0.93 5.54 -8.54
CA GLN A 42 -0.52 5.34 -8.46
C GLN A 42 -0.92 4.54 -7.21
N VAL A 43 -0.10 3.56 -6.82
CA VAL A 43 -0.36 2.69 -5.66
C VAL A 43 -0.15 3.45 -4.35
N GLN A 44 0.65 4.52 -4.37
CA GLN A 44 1.19 5.18 -3.19
C GLN A 44 0.68 6.63 -3.02
N VAL A 45 -0.41 6.99 -3.69
CA VAL A 45 -1.03 8.33 -3.57
C VAL A 45 -1.58 8.62 -2.18
N ALA A 46 -1.78 7.57 -1.38
CA ALA A 46 -2.04 7.61 0.06
C ALA A 46 -1.29 6.45 0.73
N PRO A 47 -1.13 6.45 2.08
CA PRO A 47 -0.46 5.37 2.79
C PRO A 47 -1.06 4.00 2.46
N VAL A 48 -0.21 3.07 2.03
CA VAL A 48 -0.59 1.66 1.87
C VAL A 48 -0.49 0.98 3.22
N LEU A 49 -1.58 0.37 3.67
CA LEU A 49 -1.69 -0.20 5.02
C LEU A 49 -1.75 -1.73 5.04
N ASP A 50 -2.12 -2.36 3.93
CA ASP A 50 -2.15 -3.81 3.83
C ASP A 50 -2.04 -4.30 2.38
N PHE A 51 -1.56 -5.53 2.23
CA PHE A 51 -1.36 -6.22 0.95
C PHE A 51 -1.95 -7.62 1.01
N GLN A 52 -2.61 -8.05 -0.05
CA GLN A 52 -3.02 -9.43 -0.29
C GLN A 52 -2.50 -9.90 -1.64
N PHE A 53 -2.30 -11.20 -1.77
CA PHE A 53 -1.69 -11.83 -2.94
C PHE A 53 -2.67 -12.86 -3.46
N MET A 54 -3.02 -12.75 -4.74
CA MET A 54 -3.89 -13.70 -5.41
C MET A 54 -3.81 -13.53 -6.92
N ASP A 55 -3.70 -14.66 -7.62
CA ASP A 55 -3.91 -14.79 -9.06
C ASP A 55 -5.36 -14.41 -9.42
N VAL A 56 -5.57 -13.14 -9.79
CA VAL A 56 -6.90 -12.59 -10.13
C VAL A 56 -7.20 -12.72 -11.62
N ASP A 57 -6.16 -12.80 -12.46
CA ASP A 57 -6.30 -12.91 -13.91
C ASP A 57 -6.17 -14.35 -14.45
N LYS A 58 -5.81 -15.31 -13.58
CA LYS A 58 -5.71 -16.76 -13.82
C LYS A 58 -4.55 -17.15 -14.72
N ASP A 59 -3.47 -16.37 -14.71
CA ASP A 59 -2.26 -16.69 -15.45
C ASP A 59 -1.26 -17.56 -14.64
N GLY A 60 -1.54 -17.81 -13.36
CA GLY A 60 -0.72 -18.61 -12.46
C GLY A 60 0.32 -17.81 -11.67
N ILE A 61 0.32 -16.48 -11.78
CA ILE A 61 1.15 -15.54 -11.01
C ILE A 61 0.21 -14.73 -10.10
N ASP A 62 0.57 -14.57 -8.83
CA ASP A 62 -0.26 -13.77 -7.93
C ASP A 62 -0.11 -12.27 -8.24
N GLU A 63 -1.22 -11.59 -8.51
CA GLU A 63 -1.30 -10.15 -8.40
C GLU A 63 -1.27 -9.70 -6.93
N ILE A 64 -0.86 -8.45 -6.73
CA ILE A 64 -0.87 -7.80 -5.42
C ILE A 64 -2.05 -6.84 -5.35
N ILE A 65 -2.95 -7.10 -4.41
CA ILE A 65 -4.04 -6.22 -4.02
C ILE A 65 -3.56 -5.39 -2.83
N SER A 66 -3.58 -4.07 -2.94
CA SER A 66 -3.24 -3.16 -1.84
C SER A 66 -4.43 -2.30 -1.44
N ILE A 67 -4.53 -2.00 -0.15
CA ILE A 67 -5.50 -1.07 0.40
C ILE A 67 -4.82 -0.09 1.33
N GLY A 68 -5.50 1.02 1.58
CA GLY A 68 -5.01 2.01 2.52
C GLY A 68 -5.82 3.28 2.46
N ASN A 69 -5.48 4.18 3.37
CA ASN A 69 -5.89 5.56 3.55
C ASN A 69 -5.64 5.89 5.02
N LEU A 70 -5.47 7.17 5.31
CA LEU A 70 -5.30 7.62 6.69
C LEU A 70 -6.05 8.93 6.89
N TYR A 71 -7.24 8.80 7.48
CA TYR A 71 -8.10 9.95 7.75
C TYR A 71 -7.78 10.62 9.09
N ASN A 72 -7.19 9.88 10.02
CA ASN A 72 -6.78 10.39 11.33
C ASN A 72 -5.35 10.93 11.25
N THR A 73 -5.23 12.16 10.77
CA THR A 73 -3.97 12.91 10.66
C THR A 73 -3.90 14.01 11.71
N GLU A 74 -2.70 14.55 11.93
CA GLU A 74 -2.51 15.73 12.79
C GLU A 74 -3.36 16.91 12.31
N VAL A 75 -3.72 17.82 13.22
CA VAL A 75 -4.69 18.92 12.96
C VAL A 75 -4.31 19.77 11.74
N GLU A 76 -3.02 19.97 11.51
CA GLU A 76 -2.50 20.78 10.39
C GLU A 76 -2.28 20.00 9.09
N THR A 77 -2.42 18.67 9.14
CA THR A 77 -2.21 17.78 8.00
C THR A 77 -3.55 17.30 7.47
N VAL A 78 -3.81 17.53 6.17
CA VAL A 78 -5.03 17.02 5.52
C VAL A 78 -5.04 15.49 5.47
N ARG A 79 -6.23 14.92 5.32
CA ARG A 79 -6.42 13.47 5.21
C ARG A 79 -5.68 12.93 3.99
N TYR A 80 -5.13 11.74 4.13
CA TYR A 80 -4.62 10.95 3.01
C TYR A 80 -5.73 10.01 2.53
N ASP A 81 -6.63 10.51 1.69
CA ASP A 81 -7.89 9.84 1.29
C ASP A 81 -8.00 9.54 -0.21
N ALA A 82 -6.87 9.64 -0.93
CA ALA A 82 -6.82 9.48 -2.37
C ALA A 82 -6.81 8.01 -2.85
N SER A 83 -6.56 7.04 -1.96
CA SER A 83 -6.54 5.63 -2.36
C SER A 83 -7.95 5.06 -2.50
N TYR A 84 -8.16 4.31 -3.57
CA TYR A 84 -9.34 3.48 -3.79
C TYR A 84 -9.01 1.99 -3.68
N GLY A 85 -7.84 1.63 -3.14
CA GLY A 85 -7.26 0.32 -3.32
C GLY A 85 -6.70 0.14 -4.74
N ASN A 86 -5.73 -0.76 -4.89
CA ASN A 86 -5.05 -0.99 -6.15
C ASN A 86 -4.83 -2.47 -6.38
N ILE A 87 -4.76 -2.88 -7.65
CA ILE A 87 -4.20 -4.16 -8.07
C ILE A 87 -2.97 -3.86 -8.91
N MET A 88 -1.90 -4.60 -8.66
CA MET A 88 -0.65 -4.48 -9.41
C MET A 88 -0.11 -5.86 -9.74
N LYS A 89 0.43 -5.97 -10.95
CA LYS A 89 1.04 -7.20 -11.47
C LYS A 89 2.54 -7.05 -11.53
N PHE A 90 3.28 -8.12 -11.28
CA PHE A 90 4.73 -8.13 -11.45
C PHE A 90 5.08 -8.64 -12.84
N GLU A 91 5.60 -7.76 -13.69
CA GLU A 91 6.06 -8.12 -15.04
C GLU A 91 7.41 -7.47 -15.32
N ASN A 92 8.30 -8.21 -16.00
CA ASN A 92 9.58 -7.69 -16.46
C ASN A 92 10.45 -7.04 -15.36
N GLY A 93 10.38 -7.53 -14.12
CA GLY A 93 11.16 -7.03 -12.99
C GLY A 93 10.57 -5.77 -12.32
N VAL A 94 9.38 -5.33 -12.72
CA VAL A 94 8.70 -4.16 -12.16
C VAL A 94 7.24 -4.46 -11.83
N PHE A 95 6.65 -3.63 -10.97
CA PHE A 95 5.22 -3.68 -10.73
C PHE A 95 4.49 -2.72 -11.66
N GLU A 96 3.46 -3.20 -12.33
CA GLU A 96 2.56 -2.42 -13.16
C GLU A 96 1.21 -2.27 -12.45
N TYR A 97 0.73 -1.04 -12.37
CA TYR A 97 -0.60 -0.76 -11.82
C TYR A 97 -1.67 -1.11 -12.86
N ILE A 98 -2.67 -1.90 -12.45
CA ILE A 98 -3.82 -2.23 -13.30
C ILE A 98 -4.94 -1.20 -13.04
N PRO A 99 -5.41 -0.46 -14.07
CA PRO A 99 -6.46 0.54 -13.90
C PRO A 99 -7.75 -0.01 -13.26
N VAL A 100 -8.38 0.80 -12.41
CA VAL A 100 -9.67 0.46 -11.78
C VAL A 100 -10.77 0.15 -12.82
N GLN A 101 -10.70 0.78 -14.00
CA GLN A 101 -11.62 0.53 -15.10
C GLN A 101 -11.52 -0.90 -15.64
N GLU A 102 -10.35 -1.54 -15.51
CA GLU A 102 -10.09 -2.90 -15.96
C GLU A 102 -10.41 -3.91 -14.86
N THR A 103 -10.03 -3.60 -13.61
CA THR A 103 -10.20 -4.53 -12.47
C THR A 103 -11.59 -4.48 -11.84
N GLY A 104 -12.28 -3.34 -11.93
CA GLY A 104 -13.51 -3.07 -11.18
C GLY A 104 -13.30 -2.97 -9.65
N PHE A 105 -12.06 -3.09 -9.15
CA PHE A 105 -11.76 -3.08 -7.73
C PHE A 105 -11.75 -1.64 -7.19
N SER A 106 -12.58 -1.37 -6.19
CA SER A 106 -12.61 -0.06 -5.53
C SER A 106 -13.08 -0.16 -4.09
N VAL A 107 -12.23 0.29 -3.17
CA VAL A 107 -12.49 0.44 -1.75
C VAL A 107 -12.45 1.93 -1.41
N ARG A 108 -13.63 2.54 -1.22
CA ARG A 108 -13.73 3.93 -0.74
C ARG A 108 -13.71 3.97 0.78
N GLY A 109 -13.09 5.00 1.34
CA GLY A 109 -13.06 5.25 2.77
C GLY A 109 -11.71 4.95 3.40
N ASP A 110 -11.66 5.02 4.73
CA ASP A 110 -10.46 4.84 5.53
C ASP A 110 -10.15 3.35 5.72
N ALA A 111 -9.70 2.67 4.66
CA ALA A 111 -9.40 1.24 4.64
C ALA A 111 -8.17 0.92 5.50
N LYS A 112 -8.29 -0.06 6.41
CA LYS A 112 -7.27 -0.35 7.44
C LYS A 112 -6.61 -1.71 7.33
N SER A 113 -7.37 -2.74 6.97
CA SER A 113 -6.86 -4.10 6.84
C SER A 113 -7.74 -4.90 5.91
N SER A 114 -7.18 -5.97 5.37
CA SER A 114 -7.83 -6.87 4.45
C SER A 114 -7.45 -8.32 4.71
N LYS A 115 -8.32 -9.22 4.28
CA LYS A 115 -8.03 -10.66 4.31
C LYS A 115 -8.75 -11.39 3.21
N ILE A 116 -8.03 -12.26 2.51
CA ILE A 116 -8.65 -13.24 1.61
C ILE A 116 -9.09 -14.46 2.42
N LEU A 117 -10.38 -14.78 2.34
CA LEU A 117 -11.01 -15.96 2.94
C LEU A 117 -11.42 -16.94 1.84
N THR A 118 -11.50 -18.23 2.19
CA THR A 118 -12.06 -19.25 1.30
C THR A 118 -13.46 -19.63 1.78
N LYS A 119 -14.47 -19.44 0.94
CA LYS A 119 -15.86 -19.82 1.22
C LYS A 119 -16.03 -21.34 1.14
N LYS A 120 -17.12 -21.86 1.71
CA LYS A 120 -17.44 -23.30 1.67
C LYS A 120 -17.53 -23.89 0.26
N ASN A 121 -17.88 -23.07 -0.74
CA ASN A 121 -17.95 -23.46 -2.14
C ASN A 121 -16.60 -23.32 -2.88
N GLY A 122 -15.49 -23.08 -2.16
CA GLY A 122 -14.15 -22.92 -2.73
C GLY A 122 -13.84 -21.52 -3.24
N LYS A 123 -14.83 -20.65 -3.44
CA LYS A 123 -14.63 -19.28 -3.92
C LYS A 123 -13.84 -18.44 -2.92
N LYS A 124 -13.02 -17.53 -3.44
CA LYS A 124 -12.23 -16.60 -2.63
C LYS A 124 -13.04 -15.33 -2.36
N LEU A 125 -12.89 -14.79 -1.17
CA LEU A 125 -13.57 -13.58 -0.72
C LEU A 125 -12.54 -12.66 -0.08
N LEU A 126 -12.28 -11.52 -0.70
CA LEU A 126 -11.53 -10.45 -0.06
C LEU A 126 -12.46 -9.67 0.87
N MET A 127 -12.15 -9.62 2.16
CA MET A 127 -12.80 -8.74 3.12
C MET A 127 -11.87 -7.55 3.41
N VAL A 128 -12.43 -6.34 3.46
CA VAL A 128 -11.67 -5.11 3.76
C VAL A 128 -12.37 -4.34 4.88
N THR A 129 -11.65 -4.11 5.98
CA THR A 129 -12.12 -3.30 7.11
C THR A 129 -11.85 -1.83 6.84
N ARG A 130 -12.78 -0.99 7.28
CA ARG A 130 -12.74 0.46 7.12
C ARG A 130 -13.11 1.11 8.43
N ASN A 131 -12.33 2.11 8.84
CA ASN A 131 -12.63 2.86 10.05
C ASN A 131 -13.99 3.57 9.91
N ASP A 132 -14.80 3.52 10.96
CA ASP A 132 -16.18 4.07 11.02
C ASP A 132 -17.07 3.73 9.81
N ASN A 133 -16.91 2.53 9.24
CA ASN A 133 -17.71 2.09 8.10
C ASN A 133 -17.96 0.58 8.13
N SER A 134 -18.87 0.10 7.28
CA SER A 134 -19.09 -1.33 7.09
C SER A 134 -17.90 -1.99 6.41
N ILE A 135 -17.72 -3.28 6.67
CA ILE A 135 -16.76 -4.12 5.94
C ILE A 135 -17.20 -4.19 4.47
N SER A 136 -16.24 -4.02 3.55
CA SER A 136 -16.45 -4.29 2.12
C SER A 136 -16.02 -5.71 1.81
N THR A 137 -16.73 -6.37 0.89
CA THR A 137 -16.37 -7.73 0.46
C THR A 137 -16.40 -7.85 -1.05
N PHE A 138 -15.39 -8.51 -1.61
CA PHE A 138 -15.26 -8.75 -3.05
C PHE A 138 -15.10 -10.26 -3.25
N GLU A 139 -15.98 -10.86 -4.03
CA GLU A 139 -15.77 -12.24 -4.47
C GLU A 139 -14.72 -12.20 -5.58
N LEU A 140 -13.71 -13.05 -5.45
CA LEU A 140 -12.63 -13.17 -6.42
C LEU A 140 -12.81 -14.54 -7.10
N ASP A 141 -12.92 -14.53 -8.42
CA ASP A 141 -13.27 -15.69 -9.24
C ASP A 141 -12.05 -16.44 -9.77
#